data_AF-A0A8A7KM42-F1
#
_entry.id   AF-A0A8A7KM42-F1
#
_cell.length_a   1.000
_cell.length_b   1.000
_cell.length_c   1.000
_cell.angle_alpha   90.00
_cell.angle_beta   90.00
_cell.angle_gamma   90.00
#
_symmetry.space_group_name_H-M   'P 1'
#
loop_
_entity.id
_entity.type
_entity.pdbx_description
1 polymer ?
#
loop_
_entity_poly.entity_id
_entity_poly.type
_entity_poly.pdbx_seq_one_letter_code
_entity_poly.pdbx_strand_id
1 'polypeptide(L)' 'MKVEIRLFATLRDGRDKVLEMEVEENTTVSKVLDIFKIKQEDVALLLINGRDGKFDASLHEGDYLSLFPPVGGG' A
#
# COMPACT_ATOMS: atom_id res chain seq x y z
N MET A 1 7.48 13.63 2.08
CA MET A 1 6.73 13.21 3.28
C MET A 1 7.00 11.75 3.59
N LYS A 2 7.07 11.37 4.87
CA LYS A 2 7.27 9.97 5.28
C LYS A 2 5.94 9.24 5.44
N VAL A 3 5.86 8.03 4.88
CA VAL A 3 4.71 7.12 5.02
C VAL A 3 5.20 5.70 5.30
N GLU A 4 4.37 4.90 5.97
CA GLU A 4 4.65 3.50 6.27
C GLU A 4 3.81 2.59 5.36
N ILE A 5 4.46 1.70 4.61
CA ILE A 5 3.78 0.75 3.72
C ILE A 5 3.86 -0.65 4.32
N ARG A 6 2.70 -1.26 4.54
CA ARG A 6 2.52 -2.61 5.08
C ARG A 6 1.99 -3.54 4.01
N LEU A 7 2.83 -4.46 3.56
CA LEU A 7 2.48 -5.46 2.55
C LEU A 7 2.16 -6.80 3.23
N PHE A 8 1.08 -7.46 2.79
CA PHE A 8 0.60 -8.71 3.37
C PHE A 8 0.62 -9.87 2.38
N ALA A 9 0.67 -11.10 2.91
CA ALA A 9 0.64 -12.36 2.15
C ALA A 9 1.57 -12.36 0.93
N THR A 10 1.05 -12.53 -0.29
CA THR A 10 1.84 -12.61 -1.53
C THR A 10 2.41 -11.25 -1.96
N LEU A 11 1.83 -10.13 -1.52
CA LEU A 11 2.34 -8.80 -1.88
C LEU A 11 3.68 -8.46 -1.24
N ARG A 12 4.01 -9.10 -0.10
CA ARG A 12 5.32 -8.95 0.57
C ARG A 12 6.37 -9.95 0.10
N ASP A 13 6.07 -10.81 -0.88
CA ASP A 13 7.06 -11.79 -1.32
C ASP A 13 8.29 -11.08 -1.91
N GLY A 14 9.48 -11.51 -1.46
CA GLY A 14 10.75 -10.86 -1.77
C GLY A 14 10.93 -9.43 -1.22
N ARG A 15 10.11 -8.99 -0.24
CA ARG A 15 10.15 -7.63 0.34
C ARG A 15 10.03 -7.67 1.87
N ASP A 16 10.47 -6.61 2.54
CA ASP A 16 10.23 -6.45 3.97
C ASP A 16 8.74 -6.28 4.29
N LYS A 17 8.34 -6.71 5.49
CA LYS A 17 6.95 -6.65 5.95
C LYS A 17 6.44 -5.22 6.13
N VAL A 18 7.32 -4.32 6.55
CA VAL A 18 7.05 -2.90 6.81
C VAL A 18 8.14 -2.09 6.15
N LEU A 19 7.74 -1.12 5.33
CA LEU A 19 8.63 -0.26 4.57
C LEU A 19 8.29 1.19 4.87
N GLU A 20 9.19 1.88 5.57
CA GLU A 20 9.11 3.33 5.69
C GLU A 20 9.74 3.94 4.44
N MET A 21 9.01 4.81 3.75
CA MET A 21 9.51 5.46 2.55
C MET A 21 9.16 6.93 2.50
N GLU A 22 10.03 7.69 1.83
CA GLU A 22 9.80 9.09 1.53
C GLU A 22 9.17 9.23 0.14
N VAL A 23 8.02 9.87 0.08
CA VAL A 23 7.25 10.13 -1.15
C VAL A 23 7.01 11.62 -1.33
N GLU A 24 6.72 12.05 -2.55
CA GLU A 24 6.34 13.43 -2.84
C GLU A 24 5.03 13.80 -2.13
N GLU A 25 4.84 15.08 -1.84
CA GLU A 25 3.55 15.58 -1.36
C GLU A 25 2.44 15.27 -2.37
N ASN A 26 1.25 14.94 -1.88
CA ASN A 26 0.11 14.53 -2.70
C ASN A 26 0.36 13.24 -3.51
N THR A 27 1.29 12.39 -3.07
CA THR A 27 1.43 11.03 -3.61
C THR A 27 0.14 10.25 -3.35
N THR A 28 -0.44 9.69 -4.41
CA THR A 28 -1.60 8.83 -4.29
C THR A 28 -1.20 7.39 -4.03
N VAL A 29 -2.12 6.62 -3.50
CA VAL A 29 -1.98 5.16 -3.38
C VAL A 29 -1.55 4.50 -4.69
N SER A 30 -2.12 4.91 -5.84
CA SER A 30 -1.77 4.33 -7.15
C SER A 30 -0.29 4.50 -7.48
N LYS A 31 0.28 5.68 -7.20
CA LYS A 31 1.73 5.90 -7.38
C LYS A 31 2.56 4.99 -6.47
N VAL A 32 2.10 4.73 -5.24
CA VAL A 32 2.78 3.78 -4.35
C VAL A 32 2.74 2.36 -4.93
N LEU A 33 1.60 1.93 -5.47
CA LEU A 33 1.50 0.63 -6.15
C LEU A 33 2.47 0.52 -7.32
N ASP A 34 2.63 1.58 -8.13
CA ASP A 34 3.57 1.62 -9.25
C ASP A 34 5.03 1.44 -8.79
N ILE A 35 5.42 2.07 -7.68
CA ILE A 35 6.75 1.93 -7.07
C ILE A 35 7.03 0.48 -6.68
N PHE A 36 6.03 -0.19 -6.08
CA PHE A 36 6.14 -1.59 -5.70
C PHE A 36 5.90 -2.58 -6.83
N LYS A 37 5.53 -2.09 -8.03
CA LYS A 37 5.12 -2.90 -9.18
C LYS A 37 3.96 -3.85 -8.84
N ILE A 38 3.02 -3.37 -8.03
CA ILE A 38 1.80 -4.08 -7.65
C ILE A 38 0.67 -3.57 -8.54
N LYS A 39 -0.09 -4.46 -9.18
CA LYS A 39 -1.26 -4.03 -9.94
C LYS A 39 -2.45 -3.83 -9.01
N GLN A 40 -3.37 -2.93 -9.36
CA GLN A 40 -4.60 -2.72 -8.58
C GLN A 40 -5.44 -4.00 -8.49
N GLU A 41 -5.46 -4.83 -9.54
CA GLU A 41 -6.15 -6.14 -9.58
C GLU A 41 -5.60 -7.15 -8.55
N ASP A 42 -4.34 -6.98 -8.14
CA ASP A 42 -3.69 -7.82 -7.13
C ASP A 42 -3.96 -7.34 -5.70
N VAL A 43 -4.77 -6.28 -5.51
CA VAL A 43 -5.12 -5.70 -4.20
C VAL A 43 -6.62 -5.87 -3.96
N ALA A 44 -7.00 -6.71 -3.01
CA ALA A 44 -8.39 -6.94 -2.64
C ALA A 44 -8.87 -6.06 -1.47
N LEU A 45 -7.94 -5.66 -0.58
CA LEU A 45 -8.25 -4.73 0.50
C LEU A 45 -7.12 -3.73 0.66
N LEU A 46 -7.51 -2.49 0.86
CA LEU A 46 -6.63 -1.36 1.03
C LEU A 46 -7.09 -0.52 2.21
N LEU A 47 -6.20 -0.30 3.18
CA LEU A 47 -6.49 0.50 4.36
C LEU A 47 -5.49 1.65 4.49
N ILE A 48 -6.01 2.87 4.69
CA ILE A 48 -5.23 4.04 5.10
C ILE A 48 -5.56 4.28 6.56
N ASN A 49 -4.56 4.19 7.44
CA ASN A 49 -4.73 4.34 8.88
C ASN A 49 -5.81 3.42 9.48
N GLY A 50 -5.92 2.20 8.94
CA GLY A 50 -6.87 1.18 9.40
C GLY A 50 -8.32 1.37 8.92
N ARG A 51 -8.56 2.30 7.98
CA ARG A 51 -9.87 2.56 7.37
C ARG A 51 -9.81 2.30 5.87
N ASP A 52 -10.93 1.90 5.28
CA ASP A 52 -11.03 1.69 3.83
C ASP A 52 -10.56 2.93 3.07
N GLY A 53 -9.60 2.70 2.17
CA GLY A 53 -9.06 3.74 1.29
C GLY A 53 -9.42 3.50 -0.17
N LYS A 54 -8.98 4.41 -1.02
CA LYS A 54 -9.14 4.32 -2.47
C LYS A 54 -7.80 4.41 -3.17
N PHE A 55 -7.70 3.88 -4.39
CA PHE A 55 -6.47 3.94 -5.18
C PHE A 55 -6.08 5.37 -5.59
N ASP A 56 -7.04 6.28 -5.69
CA ASP A 56 -6.83 7.70 -5.99
C ASP A 56 -6.66 8.57 -4.73
N ALA A 57 -6.78 7.99 -3.53
CA ALA A 57 -6.59 8.72 -2.29
C ALA A 57 -5.16 9.22 -2.17
N SER A 58 -5.01 10.49 -1.80
CA SER A 58 -3.72 11.11 -1.48
C SER A 58 -3.30 10.70 -0.07
N LEU A 59 -2.03 10.33 0.07
CA LEU A 59 -1.41 10.07 1.36
C LEU A 59 -0.95 11.38 2.00
N HIS A 60 -0.82 11.37 3.32
CA HIS A 60 -0.30 12.47 4.11
C HIS A 60 0.89 11.99 4.94
N GLU A 61 1.68 12.93 5.44
CA GLU A 61 2.80 12.61 6.31
C GLU A 61 2.35 11.85 7.56
N GLY A 62 3.04 10.74 7.86
CA GLY A 62 2.73 9.86 8.98
C GLY A 62 1.63 8.84 8.72
N ASP A 63 1.00 8.84 7.53
CA ASP A 63 0.03 7.81 7.17
C ASP A 63 0.71 6.44 7.07
N TYR A 64 -0.04 5.39 7.44
CA TYR A 64 0.31 4.02 7.07
C TYR A 64 -0.71 3.42 6.10
N LEU A 65 -0.20 2.82 5.03
CA LEU A 65 -0.96 2.15 3.99
C LEU A 65 -0.79 0.64 4.15
N SER A 66 -1.91 -0.08 4.31
CA SER A 66 -1.92 -1.55 4.35
C SER A 66 -2.54 -2.11 3.07
N LEU A 67 -1.82 -3.01 2.40
CA LEU A 67 -2.23 -3.63 1.14
C LEU A 67 -2.33 -5.15 1.30
N PHE A 68 -3.51 -5.69 1.00
CA PHE A 68 -3.79 -7.11 1.08
C PHE A 68 -4.14 -7.67 -0.30
N PRO A 69 -3.53 -8.80 -0.71
CA PRO A 69 -3.97 -9.48 -1.92
C PRO A 69 -5.33 -10.14 -1.72
N PRO A 70 -5.99 -10.56 -2.81
CA PRO A 70 -7.13 -11.47 -2.73
C PRO A 70 -6.84 -12.65 -1.82
N VAL A 71 -7.83 -13.04 -1.00
CA VAL A 71 -7.72 -14.24 -0.18
C VAL A 71 -7.55 -15.45 -1.09
N GLY A 72 -6.35 -16.02 -1.12
CA GLY A 72 -6.08 -17.32 -1.72
C GLY A 72 -6.69 -18.39 -0.83
N GLY A 73 -7.88 -18.87 -1.19
CA GLY A 73 -8.47 -20.04 -0.56
C GLY A 73 -7.58 -21.26 -0.80
N GLY A 74 -7.13 -21.89 0.29
CA GLY A 74 -6.63 -23.26 0.26
C GLY A 74 -7.76 -24.26 0.07
#